data_AF-A0A847WQN5-F1
#
_entry.id   AF-A0A847WQN5-F1
#
_cell.length_a   1.000
_cell.length_b   1.000
_cell.length_c   1.000
_cell.angle_alpha   90.00
_cell.angle_beta   90.00
_cell.angle_gamma   90.00
#
_symmetry.space_group_name_H-M   'P 1'
#
loop_
_entity.id
_entity.type
_entity.pdbx_description
1 polymer ?
#
loop_
_entity_poly.entity_id
_entity_poly.type
_entity_poly.pdbx_seq_one_letter_code
_entity_poly.pdbx_strand_id
1 'polypeptide(L)'
;MSEITKPSIDIEIENFNQNFDPAHPYIRATHIKNCEIKNLDIDGIEFENTIFSHVTFKDVSFEKIFLRDVQFNSCDLSLANFNQTTMQRVEFNNCQLTGITMADGRLQNVLFNQCNLRLAGLGYTMKKYVHFIECLLNEVDFYHSKWSNIFFEKCELTG
;
A
#
# COMPACT_ATOMS: atom_id res chain seq x y z
N MET A 1 15.13 -13.04 -0.04
CA MET A 1 14.31 -12.56 -1.16
C MET A 1 12.87 -12.89 -0.80
N SER A 2 12.00 -11.91 -0.58
CA SER A 2 10.59 -12.17 -0.25
C SER A 2 9.93 -12.84 -1.46
N GLU A 3 9.41 -14.06 -1.28
CA GLU A 3 8.59 -14.74 -2.27
C GLU A 3 7.23 -14.06 -2.32
N ILE A 4 7.14 -12.97 -3.07
CA ILE A 4 5.86 -12.32 -3.35
C ILE A 4 5.21 -13.12 -4.48
N THR A 5 3.99 -13.58 -4.22
CA THR A 5 3.22 -14.33 -5.20
C THR A 5 2.63 -13.34 -6.19
N LYS A 6 2.83 -13.58 -7.49
CA LYS A 6 2.21 -12.77 -8.52
C LYS A 6 0.68 -12.96 -8.44
N PRO A 7 -0.12 -11.88 -8.35
CA PRO A 7 -1.58 -12.01 -8.31
C PRO A 7 -2.12 -12.73 -9.54
N SER A 8 -3.09 -13.62 -9.34
CA SER A 8 -3.88 -14.22 -10.42
C SER A 8 -5.13 -13.38 -10.66
N ILE A 9 -5.33 -12.91 -11.90
CA ILE A 9 -6.36 -11.93 -12.25
C ILE A 9 -7.42 -12.57 -13.16
N ASP A 10 -8.69 -12.30 -12.85
CA ASP A 10 -9.86 -12.75 -13.60
C ASP A 10 -10.63 -11.57 -14.22
N ILE A 11 -10.56 -10.38 -13.61
CA ILE A 11 -11.40 -9.21 -13.95
C ILE A 11 -10.53 -7.98 -14.13
N GLU A 12 -10.85 -7.13 -15.11
CA GLU A 12 -10.26 -5.79 -15.26
C GLU A 12 -11.33 -4.71 -15.07
N ILE A 13 -11.02 -3.65 -14.32
CA ILE A 13 -11.89 -2.48 -14.16
C ILE A 13 -11.13 -1.18 -14.37
N GLU A 14 -11.75 -0.25 -15.09
CA GLU A 14 -11.22 1.10 -15.37
C GLU A 14 -12.04 2.22 -14.71
N ASN A 15 -13.05 1.85 -13.91
CA ASN A 15 -13.83 2.80 -13.12
C ASN A 15 -14.26 2.17 -11.79
N PHE A 16 -13.39 2.27 -10.80
CA PHE A 16 -13.61 1.68 -9.48
C PHE A 16 -14.92 2.15 -8.83
N ASN A 17 -15.17 3.46 -8.83
CA ASN A 17 -16.29 4.04 -8.08
C ASN A 17 -17.68 3.60 -8.62
N GLN A 18 -17.76 3.10 -9.86
CA GLN A 18 -18.99 2.53 -10.43
C GLN A 18 -19.11 1.02 -10.23
N ASN A 19 -18.01 0.33 -9.94
CA ASN A 19 -17.94 -1.12 -9.83
C ASN A 19 -17.72 -1.61 -8.39
N PHE A 20 -17.69 -0.67 -7.43
CA PHE A 20 -17.49 -0.96 -6.02
C PHE A 20 -18.82 -0.83 -5.25
N ASP A 21 -19.17 -1.88 -4.52
CA ASP A 21 -20.27 -1.86 -3.57
C ASP A 21 -19.72 -1.64 -2.15
N PRO A 22 -19.93 -0.45 -1.55
CA PRO A 22 -19.44 -0.16 -0.21
C PRO A 22 -20.10 -1.00 0.88
N ALA A 23 -21.26 -1.61 0.62
CA ALA A 23 -21.88 -2.54 1.58
C ALA A 23 -21.16 -3.89 1.66
N HIS A 24 -20.35 -4.22 0.64
CA HIS A 24 -19.56 -5.44 0.55
C HIS A 24 -18.12 -5.10 0.14
N PRO A 25 -17.30 -4.52 1.04
CA PRO A 25 -16.02 -3.91 0.71
C PRO A 25 -14.90 -4.96 0.55
N TYR A 26 -15.10 -5.93 -0.34
CA TYR A 26 -14.16 -7.01 -0.63
C TYR A 26 -13.95 -7.12 -2.15
N ILE A 27 -12.70 -7.04 -2.59
CA ILE A 27 -12.30 -7.18 -3.99
C ILE A 27 -11.25 -8.27 -4.12
N ARG A 28 -11.44 -9.14 -5.12
CA ARG A 28 -10.57 -10.28 -5.37
C ARG A 28 -10.23 -10.44 -6.85
N ALA A 29 -9.03 -10.91 -7.16
CA ALA A 29 -8.64 -11.35 -8.51
C ALA A 29 -8.90 -10.28 -9.59
N THR A 30 -8.67 -9.00 -9.23
CA THR A 30 -9.06 -7.86 -10.06
C THR A 30 -7.85 -7.00 -10.42
N HIS A 31 -7.78 -6.55 -11.66
CA HIS A 31 -6.85 -5.52 -12.11
C HIS A 31 -7.59 -4.20 -12.29
N ILE A 32 -7.30 -3.27 -11.40
CA ILE A 32 -7.87 -1.92 -11.35
C ILE A 32 -6.86 -0.99 -12.03
N LYS A 33 -7.23 -0.36 -13.14
CA LYS A 33 -6.27 0.42 -13.92
C LYS A 33 -6.80 1.74 -14.45
N ASN A 34 -5.89 2.71 -14.63
CA ASN A 34 -6.14 3.96 -15.34
C ASN A 34 -7.34 4.77 -14.81
N CYS A 35 -7.53 4.77 -13.49
CA CYS A 35 -8.72 5.39 -12.88
C CYS A 35 -8.38 6.17 -11.60
N GLU A 36 -9.35 6.94 -11.13
CA GLU A 36 -9.28 7.64 -9.85
C GLU A 36 -10.24 7.00 -8.85
N ILE A 37 -9.71 6.58 -7.70
CA ILE A 37 -10.49 6.17 -6.53
C ILE A 37 -10.54 7.37 -5.60
N LYS A 38 -11.74 7.89 -5.33
CA LYS A 38 -11.85 9.17 -4.62
C LYS A 38 -13.03 9.29 -3.68
N ASN A 39 -12.86 10.10 -2.65
CA ASN A 39 -13.89 10.43 -1.67
C ASN A 39 -14.50 9.17 -1.03
N LEU A 40 -13.66 8.20 -0.69
CA LEU A 40 -14.08 6.98 -0.02
C LEU A 40 -13.49 6.93 1.38
N ASP A 41 -14.37 6.74 2.36
CA ASP A 41 -14.03 6.48 3.74
C ASP A 41 -14.66 5.14 4.13
N ILE A 42 -13.84 4.08 4.05
CA ILE A 42 -14.29 2.69 4.22
C ILE A 42 -13.30 1.98 5.15
N ASP A 43 -13.73 1.76 6.38
CA ASP A 43 -13.03 0.94 7.35
C ASP A 43 -13.04 -0.53 6.92
N GLY A 44 -11.87 -1.18 6.98
CA GLY A 44 -11.77 -2.63 6.83
C GLY A 44 -12.00 -3.14 5.41
N ILE A 45 -11.86 -2.29 4.38
CA ILE A 45 -11.88 -2.76 2.99
C ILE A 45 -10.79 -3.81 2.75
N GLU A 46 -11.12 -4.83 1.98
CA GLU A 46 -10.22 -5.96 1.72
C GLU A 46 -9.90 -6.10 0.24
N PHE A 47 -8.61 -6.29 -0.07
CA PHE A 47 -8.13 -6.62 -1.40
C PHE A 47 -7.27 -7.87 -1.37
N GLU A 48 -7.65 -8.86 -2.18
CA GLU A 48 -6.92 -10.12 -2.31
C GLU A 48 -6.61 -10.43 -3.78
N ASN A 49 -5.38 -10.86 -4.11
CA ASN A 49 -4.99 -11.15 -5.50
C ASN A 49 -5.33 -9.99 -6.45
N THR A 50 -4.96 -8.76 -6.10
CA THR A 50 -5.40 -7.55 -6.83
C THR A 50 -4.19 -6.77 -7.34
N ILE A 51 -4.30 -6.22 -8.55
CA ILE A 51 -3.31 -5.30 -9.10
C ILE A 51 -3.95 -3.93 -9.29
N PHE A 52 -3.29 -2.88 -8.82
CA PHE A 52 -3.58 -1.50 -9.15
C PHE A 52 -2.52 -0.99 -10.14
N SER A 53 -2.91 -0.34 -11.23
CA SER A 53 -1.98 0.22 -12.21
C SER A 53 -2.39 1.61 -12.68
N HIS A 54 -1.54 2.61 -12.49
CA HIS A 54 -1.86 4.01 -12.83
C HIS A 54 -3.17 4.47 -12.18
N VAL A 55 -3.34 4.13 -10.90
CA VAL A 55 -4.49 4.53 -10.10
C VAL A 55 -4.11 5.65 -9.15
N THR A 56 -4.91 6.71 -9.14
CA THR A 56 -4.80 7.80 -8.16
C THR A 56 -5.82 7.60 -7.06
N PHE A 57 -5.36 7.61 -5.82
CA PHE A 57 -6.18 7.53 -4.61
C PHE A 57 -6.27 8.94 -4.01
N LYS A 58 -7.44 9.57 -4.16
CA LYS A 58 -7.63 10.97 -3.78
C LYS A 58 -8.67 11.11 -2.69
N ASP A 59 -8.31 11.79 -1.59
CA ASP A 59 -9.23 12.00 -0.46
C ASP A 59 -9.84 10.66 0.02
N VAL A 60 -8.96 9.65 0.20
CA VAL A 60 -9.36 8.32 0.66
C VAL A 60 -8.89 8.02 2.08
N SER A 61 -9.76 7.35 2.82
CA SER A 61 -9.48 6.74 4.11
C SER A 61 -9.89 5.28 4.07
N PHE A 62 -8.89 4.41 4.19
CA PHE A 62 -9.04 2.96 4.26
C PHE A 62 -8.38 2.45 5.55
N GLU A 63 -8.83 2.96 6.69
CA GLU A 63 -8.36 2.45 7.97
C GLU A 63 -8.67 0.96 8.08
N LYS A 64 -7.78 0.21 8.73
CA LYS A 64 -7.87 -1.25 8.90
C LYS A 64 -7.92 -2.03 7.57
N ILE A 65 -7.49 -1.43 6.46
CA ILE A 65 -7.42 -2.10 5.16
C ILE A 65 -6.63 -3.41 5.25
N PHE A 66 -7.20 -4.46 4.67
CA PHE A 66 -6.57 -5.76 4.53
C PHE A 66 -6.07 -5.97 3.10
N LEU A 67 -4.76 -6.22 2.96
CA LEU A 67 -4.11 -6.44 1.67
C LEU A 67 -3.38 -7.78 1.68
N ARG A 68 -3.74 -8.67 0.75
CA ARG A 68 -3.06 -9.95 0.54
C ARG A 68 -2.80 -10.21 -0.93
N ASP A 69 -1.55 -10.49 -1.31
CA ASP A 69 -1.18 -10.72 -2.70
C ASP A 69 -1.61 -9.53 -3.58
N VAL A 70 -1.15 -8.34 -3.22
CA VAL A 70 -1.54 -7.09 -3.87
C VAL A 70 -0.32 -6.39 -4.46
N GLN A 71 -0.46 -5.86 -5.67
CA GLN A 71 0.56 -5.01 -6.29
C GLN A 71 -0.01 -3.64 -6.63
N PHE A 72 0.70 -2.59 -6.25
CA PHE A 72 0.47 -1.22 -6.71
C PHE A 72 1.59 -0.85 -7.67
N ASN A 73 1.24 -0.52 -8.91
CA ASN A 73 2.20 -0.20 -9.96
C ASN A 73 1.94 1.21 -10.50
N SER A 74 2.89 2.12 -10.32
CA SER A 74 2.77 3.51 -10.79
C SER A 74 1.51 4.20 -10.24
N CYS A 75 1.19 3.96 -8.98
CA CYS A 75 0.03 4.54 -8.31
C CYS A 75 0.41 5.80 -7.53
N ASP A 76 -0.56 6.69 -7.35
CA ASP A 76 -0.46 7.80 -6.41
C ASP A 76 -1.37 7.53 -5.22
N LEU A 77 -0.76 7.25 -4.07
CA LEU A 77 -1.42 7.11 -2.76
C LEU A 77 -0.96 8.21 -1.79
N SER A 78 -0.53 9.36 -2.31
CA SER A 78 -0.13 10.48 -1.48
C SER A 78 -1.27 10.90 -0.56
N LEU A 79 -0.97 11.11 0.72
CA LEU A 79 -1.92 11.49 1.78
C LEU A 79 -3.05 10.48 2.05
N ALA A 80 -3.01 9.27 1.49
CA ALA A 80 -4.00 8.24 1.82
C ALA A 80 -3.88 7.78 3.28
N ASN A 81 -5.01 7.51 3.94
CA ASN A 81 -5.03 6.98 5.30
C ASN A 81 -5.20 5.46 5.29
N PHE A 82 -4.12 4.72 5.56
CA PHE A 82 -4.04 3.26 5.67
C PHE A 82 -3.69 2.86 7.11
N ASN A 83 -4.07 3.66 8.12
CA ASN A 83 -3.77 3.34 9.51
C ASN A 83 -4.39 1.99 9.91
N GLN A 84 -3.73 1.28 10.82
CA GLN A 84 -4.12 -0.05 11.29
C GLN A 84 -4.20 -1.12 10.18
N THR A 85 -3.56 -0.88 9.03
CA THR A 85 -3.51 -1.84 7.91
C THR A 85 -2.91 -3.19 8.31
N THR A 86 -3.38 -4.25 7.64
CA THR A 86 -2.70 -5.55 7.63
C THR A 86 -2.31 -5.89 6.20
N MET A 87 -1.00 -6.02 5.96
CA MET A 87 -0.41 -6.33 4.66
C MET A 87 0.35 -7.65 4.68
N GLN A 88 0.07 -8.52 3.71
CA GLN A 88 0.76 -9.79 3.52
C GLN A 88 1.10 -9.99 2.03
N ARG A 89 2.39 -10.04 1.68
CA ARG A 89 2.85 -10.20 0.29
C ARG A 89 2.33 -9.06 -0.59
N VAL A 90 2.77 -7.85 -0.29
CA VAL A 90 2.34 -6.61 -0.96
C VAL A 90 3.54 -5.91 -1.61
N GLU A 91 3.36 -5.43 -2.83
CA GLU A 91 4.38 -4.63 -3.54
C GLU A 91 3.85 -3.25 -3.88
N PHE A 92 4.70 -2.25 -3.67
CA PHE A 92 4.55 -0.92 -4.21
C PHE A 92 5.73 -0.69 -5.16
N ASN A 93 5.44 -0.52 -6.45
CA ASN A 93 6.43 -0.33 -7.51
C ASN A 93 6.20 1.03 -8.18
N ASN A 94 7.21 1.91 -8.11
CA ASN A 94 7.15 3.25 -8.69
C ASN A 94 5.95 4.08 -8.18
N CYS A 95 5.62 3.98 -6.89
CA CYS A 95 4.47 4.67 -6.32
C CYS A 95 4.83 5.98 -5.60
N GLN A 96 3.91 6.94 -5.69
CA GLN A 96 3.94 8.15 -4.87
C GLN A 96 3.17 7.87 -3.57
N LEU A 97 3.88 7.93 -2.45
CA LEU A 97 3.37 7.60 -1.12
C LEU A 97 3.65 8.76 -0.14
N THR A 98 3.79 9.98 -0.65
CA THR A 98 4.19 11.12 0.18
C THR A 98 3.10 11.44 1.20
N GLY A 99 3.48 11.48 2.47
CA GLY A 99 2.55 11.74 3.57
C GLY A 99 1.47 10.66 3.80
N ILE A 100 1.59 9.47 3.20
CA ILE A 100 0.69 8.35 3.51
C ILE A 100 0.80 7.99 4.99
N THR A 101 -0.30 7.61 5.63
CA THR A 101 -0.27 7.12 7.01
C THR A 101 -0.59 5.62 7.04
N MET A 102 0.27 4.84 7.67
CA MET A 102 0.15 3.39 7.90
C MET A 102 0.45 3.04 9.37
N ALA A 103 0.18 3.98 10.28
CA ALA A 103 0.48 3.82 11.71
C ALA A 103 -0.28 2.64 12.31
N ASP A 104 0.27 2.02 13.36
CA ASP A 104 -0.33 0.84 14.04
C ASP A 104 -0.58 -0.38 13.12
N GLY A 105 0.02 -0.38 11.93
CA GLY A 105 -0.13 -1.45 10.93
C GLY A 105 0.76 -2.67 11.15
N ARG A 106 0.40 -3.77 10.49
CA ARG A 106 1.19 -5.01 10.39
C ARG A 106 1.63 -5.23 8.95
N LEU A 107 2.94 -5.20 8.71
CA LEU A 107 3.53 -5.35 7.38
C LEU A 107 4.38 -6.62 7.34
N GLN A 108 3.95 -7.63 6.57
CA GLN A 108 4.67 -8.88 6.41
C GLN A 108 4.94 -9.20 4.94
N ASN A 109 6.22 -9.42 4.58
CA ASN A 109 6.64 -9.62 3.19
C ASN A 109 6.18 -8.47 2.29
N VAL A 110 6.59 -7.24 2.64
CA VAL A 110 6.22 -6.04 1.90
C VAL A 110 7.44 -5.47 1.20
N LEU A 111 7.30 -5.13 -0.08
CA LEU A 111 8.33 -4.47 -0.86
C LEU A 111 7.85 -3.08 -1.25
N PHE A 112 8.69 -2.08 -0.98
CA PHE A 112 8.63 -0.76 -1.59
C PHE A 112 9.82 -0.65 -2.55
N ASN A 113 9.55 -0.48 -3.83
CA ASN A 113 10.55 -0.41 -4.88
C ASN A 113 10.36 0.87 -5.68
N GLN A 114 11.38 1.73 -5.67
CA GLN A 114 11.39 3.03 -6.36
C GLN A 114 10.22 3.94 -5.94
N CYS A 115 9.90 3.93 -4.65
CA CYS A 115 8.79 4.71 -4.10
C CYS A 115 9.25 6.00 -3.41
N ASN A 116 8.42 7.04 -3.49
CA ASN A 116 8.61 8.26 -2.70
C ASN A 116 7.70 8.20 -1.45
N LEU A 117 8.27 7.83 -0.31
CA LEU A 117 7.59 7.79 1.00
C LEU A 117 7.91 8.98 1.88
N ARG A 118 8.37 10.12 1.35
CA ARG A 118 8.68 11.28 2.21
C ARG A 118 7.49 11.65 3.08
N LEU A 119 7.75 11.99 4.35
CA LEU A 119 6.74 12.34 5.35
C LEU A 119 5.74 11.21 5.67
N ALA A 120 5.99 9.97 5.25
CA ALA A 120 5.07 8.87 5.53
C ALA A 120 5.06 8.53 7.04
N GLY A 121 3.87 8.25 7.57
CA GLY A 121 3.68 7.83 8.95
C GLY A 121 3.68 6.31 9.07
N LEU A 122 4.75 5.70 9.57
CA LEU A 122 4.86 4.26 9.84
C LEU A 122 5.09 3.97 11.34
N GLY A 123 4.69 4.87 12.23
CA GLY A 123 4.78 4.71 13.68
C GLY A 123 3.99 3.50 14.21
N TYR A 124 4.45 2.92 15.31
CA TYR A 124 3.83 1.80 16.04
C TYR A 124 3.61 0.52 15.22
N THR A 125 4.18 0.43 14.02
CA THR A 125 3.98 -0.71 13.13
C THR A 125 4.80 -1.92 13.55
N MET A 126 4.28 -3.11 13.23
CA MET A 126 5.05 -4.36 13.28
C MET A 126 5.45 -4.76 11.87
N LYS A 127 6.76 -4.82 11.61
CA LYS A 127 7.33 -5.09 10.28
C LYS A 127 8.14 -6.38 10.30
N LYS A 128 7.83 -7.32 9.40
CA LYS A 128 8.55 -8.58 9.23
C LYS A 128 8.83 -8.85 7.75
N TYR A 129 10.10 -8.94 7.36
CA TYR A 129 10.49 -9.06 5.94
C TYR A 129 9.98 -7.88 5.10
N VAL A 130 10.41 -6.66 5.43
CA VAL A 130 10.07 -5.46 4.66
C VAL A 130 11.32 -4.93 3.97
N HIS A 131 11.21 -4.69 2.67
CA HIS A 131 12.29 -4.23 1.83
C HIS A 131 11.95 -2.84 1.27
N PHE A 132 12.89 -1.91 1.38
CA PHE A 132 12.87 -0.64 0.68
C PHE A 132 14.04 -0.63 -0.30
N ILE A 133 13.77 -0.44 -1.58
CA ILE A 133 14.77 -0.44 -2.66
C ILE A 133 14.59 0.85 -3.46
N GLU A 134 15.65 1.65 -3.56
CA GLU A 134 15.65 2.90 -4.34
C GLU A 134 14.53 3.89 -3.93
N CYS A 135 14.16 3.86 -2.63
CA CYS A 135 13.11 4.71 -2.08
C CYS A 135 13.63 6.02 -1.48
N LEU A 136 12.81 7.08 -1.57
CA LEU A 136 12.97 8.32 -0.81
C LEU A 136 12.21 8.21 0.50
N LEU A 137 12.91 8.30 1.63
CA LEU A 137 12.39 8.06 2.97
C LEU A 137 12.64 9.23 3.92
N ASN A 138 12.80 10.44 3.39
CA ASN A 138 13.06 11.62 4.23
C ASN A 138 11.86 11.90 5.14
N GLU A 139 12.12 12.16 6.43
CA GLU A 139 11.10 12.50 7.45
C GLU A 139 10.03 11.40 7.63
N VAL A 140 10.38 10.14 7.37
CA VAL A 140 9.48 9.01 7.63
C VAL A 140 9.44 8.73 9.13
N ASP A 141 8.24 8.76 9.70
CA ASP A 141 8.05 8.41 11.10
C ASP A 141 8.05 6.90 11.28
N PHE A 142 9.01 6.38 12.03
CA PHE A 142 9.05 4.98 12.46
C PHE A 142 8.93 4.79 13.98
N TYR A 143 8.49 5.81 14.71
CA TYR A 143 8.42 5.83 16.18
C TYR A 143 7.75 4.58 16.75
N HIS A 144 8.30 3.98 17.81
CA HIS A 144 7.80 2.77 18.47
C HIS A 144 7.52 1.54 17.58
N SER A 145 8.05 1.50 16.36
CA SER A 145 7.89 0.34 15.48
C SER A 145 8.76 -0.85 15.88
N LYS A 146 8.29 -2.06 15.58
CA LYS A 146 9.04 -3.33 15.74
C LYS A 146 9.51 -3.88 14.40
N TRP A 147 10.75 -4.34 14.33
CA TRP A 147 11.45 -4.61 13.08
C TRP A 147 12.08 -6.01 13.14
N SER A 148 11.78 -6.84 12.15
CA SER A 148 12.44 -8.13 11.95
C SER A 148 12.71 -8.32 10.47
N ASN A 149 13.98 -8.49 10.08
CA ASN A 149 14.40 -8.64 8.68
C ASN A 149 13.94 -7.47 7.80
N ILE A 150 14.44 -6.27 8.11
CA ILE A 150 14.19 -5.06 7.32
C ILE A 150 15.43 -4.76 6.50
N PHE A 151 15.26 -4.43 5.23
CA PHE A 151 16.34 -4.13 4.31
C PHE A 151 16.11 -2.77 3.65
N PHE A 152 17.16 -1.96 3.59
CA PHE A 152 17.20 -0.71 2.83
C PHE A 152 18.32 -0.83 1.81
N GLU A 153 18.00 -0.63 0.54
CA GLU A 153 18.96 -0.68 -0.56
C GLU A 153 18.84 0.60 -1.37
N LYS A 154 19.94 1.36 -1.48
CA LYS A 154 19.99 2.62 -2.25
C LYS A 154 18.88 3.62 -1.87
N CYS A 155 18.48 3.66 -0.61
CA CYS A 155 17.45 4.57 -0.12
C CYS A 155 18.07 5.88 0.40
N GLU A 156 17.30 6.97 0.27
CA GLU A 156 17.60 8.24 0.93
C GLU A 156 16.86 8.31 2.27
N LEU A 157 17.58 8.13 3.39
CA LEU A 157 17.03 8.26 4.75
C LEU A 157 17.64 9.48 5.43
N THR A 158 16.85 10.53 5.66
CA THR A 158 17.25 11.71 6.44
C THR A 158 16.05 12.26 7.23
N GLY A 159 16.31 12.87 8.39
CA GLY A 159 15.26 13.32 9.32
C GLY A 159 15.04 12.31 10.43
#